data_AF-A0A3B9AFJ5-F1
#
_entry.id   AF-A0A3B9AFJ5-F1
#
_cell.length_a   1.000
_cell.length_b   1.000
_cell.length_c   1.000
_cell.angle_alpha   90.00
_cell.angle_beta   90.00
_cell.angle_gamma   90.00
#
_symmetry.space_group_name_H-M   'P 1'
#
loop_
_entity.id
_entity.type
_entity.pdbx_description
1 polymer ?
#
loop_
_entity_poly.entity_id
_entity_poly.type
_entity_poly.pdbx_seq_one_letter_code
_entity_poly.pdbx_strand_id
1 'polypeptide(L)' 'GAKQATEVAAIHYGRVVFADYLRGHGLLLIIDHGEGYLSLYAHNQVLLKEIGNWVSTGEIIARVGDTGGL' A
#
# COMPACT_ATOMS: atom_id res chain seq x y z
N GLY A 1 -17.75 18.33 -6.13
CA GLY A 1 -16.57 17.76 -6.79
C GLY A 1 -16.12 16.58 -5.97
N ALA A 2 -15.88 15.43 -6.59
CA ALA A 2 -15.60 14.17 -5.89
C ALA A 2 -14.38 14.33 -4.97
N LYS A 3 -14.57 14.02 -3.68
CA LYS A 3 -13.50 13.96 -2.67
C LYS A 3 -12.52 12.89 -3.18
N GLN A 4 -11.40 13.29 -3.76
CA GLN A 4 -10.38 12.35 -4.22
C GLN A 4 -10.00 11.48 -3.01
N ALA A 5 -10.09 10.16 -3.18
CA ALA A 5 -9.68 9.22 -2.13
C ALA A 5 -8.29 9.60 -1.62
N THR A 6 -8.13 9.70 -0.30
CA THR A 6 -6.91 10.18 0.35
C THR A 6 -5.72 9.36 -0.12
N GLU A 7 -4.64 10.03 -0.52
CA GLU A 7 -3.43 9.37 -1.01
C GLU A 7 -2.67 8.71 0.14
N VAL A 8 -2.09 7.54 -0.14
CA VAL A 8 -1.23 6.79 0.78
C VAL A 8 0.19 6.85 0.22
N ALA A 9 1.13 7.32 1.03
CA ALA A 9 2.53 7.46 0.65
C ALA A 9 3.42 6.43 1.35
N ALA A 10 4.46 5.97 0.65
CA ALA A 10 5.50 5.14 1.25
C ALA A 10 6.26 5.92 2.33
N ILE A 11 6.42 5.32 3.52
CA ILE A 11 7.10 5.99 4.63
C ILE A 11 8.62 5.98 4.47
N HIS A 12 9.15 5.06 3.66
CA HIS A 12 10.57 4.89 3.43
C HIS A 12 10.82 4.18 2.08
N TYR A 13 12.03 4.32 1.55
CA TYR A 13 12.47 3.56 0.38
C TYR A 13 12.40 2.04 0.63
N GLY A 14 11.95 1.28 -0.35
CA GLY A 14 11.89 -0.18 -0.26
C GLY A 14 11.32 -0.84 -1.51
N ARG A 15 11.14 -2.15 -1.44
CA ARG A 15 10.58 -2.98 -2.51
C ARG A 15 9.23 -3.53 -2.10
N VAL A 16 8.25 -3.43 -2.99
CA VAL A 16 6.94 -4.03 -2.78
C VAL A 16 7.08 -5.56 -2.82
N VAL A 17 6.73 -6.22 -1.72
CA VAL A 17 6.80 -7.69 -1.58
C VAL A 17 5.43 -8.35 -1.57
N PHE A 18 4.35 -7.56 -1.44
CA PHE A 18 2.97 -8.01 -1.54
C PHE A 18 2.09 -6.86 -2.04
N ALA A 19 1.15 -7.14 -2.94
CA ALA A 19 0.19 -6.16 -3.46
C ALA A 19 -1.07 -6.88 -3.97
N ASP A 20 -1.93 -7.32 -3.05
CA ASP A 20 -3.16 -8.06 -3.40
C ASP A 20 -4.21 -7.97 -2.28
N TYR A 21 -5.39 -8.55 -2.49
CA TYR A 21 -6.43 -8.69 -1.48
C TYR A 21 -6.06 -9.76 -0.45
N LEU A 22 -6.09 -9.39 0.84
CA LEU A 22 -5.98 -10.30 1.96
C LEU A 22 -7.26 -10.26 2.79
N ARG A 23 -7.85 -11.43 3.04
CA ARG A 23 -9.07 -11.53 3.86
C ARG A 23 -8.85 -10.90 5.24
N GLY A 24 -9.77 -10.04 5.65
CA GLY A 24 -9.71 -9.28 6.90
C GLY A 24 -8.83 -8.03 6.88
N HIS A 25 -8.06 -7.81 5.81
CA HIS A 25 -7.18 -6.64 5.66
C HIS A 25 -7.49 -5.82 4.39
N GLY A 26 -8.28 -6.37 3.47
CA GLY A 26 -8.61 -5.72 2.21
C GLY A 26 -7.45 -5.74 1.22
N LEU A 27 -7.44 -4.78 0.31
CA LEU A 27 -6.29 -4.56 -0.59
C LEU A 27 -5.11 -4.08 0.25
N LEU A 28 -4.14 -4.97 0.40
CA LEU A 28 -2.96 -4.82 1.22
C LEU A 28 -1.74 -4.68 0.30
N LEU A 29 -0.89 -3.71 0.64
CA LEU A 29 0.44 -3.54 0.07
C LEU A 29 1.47 -3.62 1.19
N ILE A 30 2.51 -4.42 0.99
CA ILE A 30 3.62 -4.56 1.95
C ILE A 30 4.91 -4.13 1.25
N ILE A 31 5.65 -3.23 1.89
CA ILE A 31 6.99 -2.80 1.44
C ILE A 31 8.03 -3.38 2.39
N ASP A 32 9.03 -4.03 1.82
CA ASP A 32 10.27 -4.42 2.50
C ASP A 32 11.33 -3.33 2.32
N HIS A 33 11.80 -2.80 3.43
CA HIS A 33 12.80 -1.75 3.48
C HIS A 33 14.22 -2.28 3.74
N GLY A 34 14.38 -3.61 3.88
CA GLY A 34 15.63 -4.26 4.29
C GLY A 34 15.72 -4.47 5.80
N GLU A 35 16.68 -5.31 6.21
CA GLU A 35 17.02 -5.61 7.61
C GLU A 35 15.83 -6.07 8.48
N GLY A 36 14.81 -6.66 7.85
CA GLY A 36 13.60 -7.12 8.53
C GLY A 36 12.58 -6.03 8.84
N TYR A 37 12.77 -4.80 8.34
CA TYR A 37 11.81 -3.70 8.49
C TYR A 37 10.77 -3.73 7.36
N LEU A 38 9.51 -3.99 7.73
CA LEU A 38 8.37 -4.02 6.82
C LEU A 38 7.36 -2.93 7.18
N SER A 39 6.74 -2.31 6.18
CA SER A 39 5.55 -1.48 6.35
C SER A 39 4.35 -2.09 5.64
N LEU A 40 3.18 -2.00 6.27
CA LEU A 40 1.92 -2.58 5.78
C LEU A 40 0.89 -1.48 5.59
N TYR A 41 0.25 -1.48 4.42
CA TYR A 41 -0.79 -0.52 4.03
C TYR A 41 -2.03 -1.31 3.66
N ALA A 42 -3.00 -1.39 4.58
CA ALA A 42 -4.24 -2.14 4.43
C ALA A 42 -5.42 -1.23 4.05
N HIS A 43 -6.59 -1.84 3.80
CA HIS A 43 -7.85 -1.14 3.55
C HIS A 43 -7.81 -0.11 2.40
N ASN A 44 -6.99 -0.36 1.38
CA ASN A 44 -6.88 0.56 0.25
C ASN A 44 -8.04 0.39 -0.72
N GLN A 45 -8.51 1.45 -1.36
CA GLN A 45 -9.44 1.33 -2.49
C GLN A 45 -8.73 0.78 -3.74
N VAL A 46 -7.48 1.18 -3.94
CA VAL A 46 -6.66 0.81 -5.11
C VAL A 46 -5.19 0.80 -4.72
N LEU A 47 -4.44 -0.15 -5.26
CA LEU A 47 -2.98 -0.20 -5.20
C LEU A 47 -2.43 0.39 -6.51
N LEU A 48 -1.44 1.27 -6.40
CA LEU A 48 -0.79 1.92 -7.54
C LEU A 48 0.57 1.30 -7.87
N LYS A 49 0.96 0.27 -7.13
CA LYS A 49 2.22 -0.46 -7.27
C LYS A 49 1.95 -1.95 -7.24
N GLU A 50 2.85 -2.68 -7.87
CA GLU A 50 2.81 -4.13 -8.00
C GLU A 50 4.02 -4.77 -7.30
N ILE A 51 3.91 -6.08 -7.05
CA ILE A 51 5.02 -6.85 -6.48
C ILE A 51 6.29 -6.66 -7.32
N GLY A 52 7.40 -6.42 -6.64
CA GLY A 52 8.70 -6.22 -7.25
C GLY A 52 9.02 -4.76 -7.61
N ASN A 53 8.05 -3.84 -7.59
CA ASN A 53 8.31 -2.41 -7.76
C ASN A 53 9.19 -1.88 -6.62
N TRP A 54 10.11 -0.98 -6.96
CA TRP A 54 10.81 -0.15 -5.99
C TRP A 54 10.03 1.14 -5.78
N VAL A 55 10.03 1.64 -4.55
CA VAL A 55 9.37 2.90 -4.19
C VAL A 55 10.30 3.78 -3.39
N SER A 56 10.15 5.09 -3.55
CA SER A 56 10.89 6.10 -2.81
C SER A 56 10.07 6.61 -1.61
N THR A 57 10.74 7.18 -0.62
CA THR A 57 10.07 7.87 0.50
C THR A 57 9.13 8.96 -0.04
N GLY A 58 7.90 8.98 0.45
CA GLY A 58 6.86 9.94 0.04
C GLY A 58 6.16 9.60 -1.29
N GLU A 59 6.57 8.55 -2.00
CA GLU A 59 5.93 8.15 -3.24
C GLU A 59 4.51 7.63 -2.99
N ILE A 60 3.55 8.05 -3.81
CA ILE A 60 2.15 7.61 -3.69
C ILE A 60 2.03 6.16 -4.18
N ILE A 61 1.57 5.28 -3.29
CA ILE A 61 1.53 3.83 -3.49
C ILE A 61 0.12 3.25 -3.53
N ALA A 62 -0.86 3.97 -2.96
CA ALA A 62 -2.24 3.54 -2.91
C ALA A 62 -3.18 4.74 -2.67
N ARG A 63 -4.49 4.49 -2.73
CA ARG A 63 -5.51 5.43 -2.22
C ARG A 63 -6.35 4.73 -1.16
N VAL A 64 -6.65 5.45 -0.08
CA VAL A 64 -7.46 4.95 1.04
C VAL A 64 -8.85 4.54 0.57
N GLY A 65 -9.38 3.45 1.11
CA GLY A 65 -10.73 2.98 0.88
C GLY A 65 -11.29 2.26 2.10
N ASP A 66 -12.27 1.39 1.85
CA ASP A 66 -12.85 0.49 2.84
C ASP A 66 -12.93 -0.93 2.26
N THR A 67 -11.81 -1.37 1.66
CA THR A 67 -11.70 -2.76 1.21
C THR A 67 -11.26 -3.60 2.40
N GLY A 68 -11.77 -4.83 2.52
CA GLY A 68 -11.53 -5.65 3.70
C GLY A 68 -12.70 -5.64 4.67
N GLY A 69 -13.88 -5.27 4.18
CA GLY A 69 -15.14 -5.20 4.93
C GLY A 69 -15.38 -6.36 5.90
N LEU A 70 -16.16 -6.01 6.93
CA LEU A 70 -16.74 -6.92 7.94
C LEU A 70 -17.22 -8.25 7.34
#